data_AF-A0A8H9W1S4-F1
#
_entry.id   AF-A0A8H9W1S4-F1
#
_cell.length_a   1.000
_cell.length_b   1.000
_cell.length_c   1.000
_cell.angle_alpha   90.00
_cell.angle_beta   90.00
_cell.angle_gamma   90.00
#
_symmetry.space_group_name_H-M   'P 1'
#
loop_
_entity.id
_entity.type
_entity.pdbx_description
1 polymer ?
#
loop_
_entity_poly.entity_id
_entity_poly.type
_entity_poly.pdbx_seq_one_letter_code
_entity_poly.pdbx_strand_id
1 'polypeptide(L)' 'MKHKSETPKEVRDCWQTPLWLFDALDIEFGFWLDSAASDKNALCAH' A
#
# COMPACT_ATOMS: atom_id res chain seq x y z
N MET A 1 10.65 0.93 -26.18
CA MET A 1 10.90 2.16 -25.40
C MET A 1 10.38 1.95 -23.98
N LYS A 2 11.17 2.24 -22.94
CA LYS A 2 10.66 2.22 -21.56
C LYS A 2 10.12 3.61 -21.24
N HIS A 3 8.82 3.74 -21.01
CA HIS A 3 8.26 4.93 -20.39
C HIS A 3 8.86 5.02 -18.97
N LYS A 4 9.67 6.04 -18.71
CA LYS A 4 10.18 6.28 -17.35
C LYS A 4 9.05 6.89 -16.53
N SER A 5 8.88 6.39 -15.31
CA SER A 5 8.02 7.04 -14.33
C SER A 5 8.62 8.41 -13.99
N GLU A 6 7.79 9.44 -14.06
CA GLU A 6 8.12 10.83 -13.69
C GLU A 6 7.94 11.07 -12.18
N THR A 7 7.48 10.06 -11.44
CA THR A 7 7.27 10.15 -10.00
C THR A 7 8.64 10.30 -9.29
N PRO A 8 8.84 11.30 -8.41
CA PRO A 8 10.10 11.48 -7.69
C PRO A 8 10.50 10.20 -6.96
N LYS A 9 11.80 9.85 -6.97
CA LYS A 9 12.30 8.56 -6.48
C LYS A 9 11.89 8.28 -5.03
N GLU A 10 11.81 9.34 -4.24
CA GLU A 10 11.51 9.32 -2.82
C GLU A 10 10.07 8.90 -2.53
N VAL A 11 9.14 9.17 -3.47
CA VAL A 11 7.71 8.85 -3.33
C VAL A 11 7.23 7.78 -4.31
N ARG A 12 8.03 7.44 -5.32
CA ARG A 12 7.72 6.44 -6.35
C ARG A 12 7.43 5.08 -5.74
N ASP A 13 8.15 4.74 -4.68
CA ASP A 13 8.03 3.48 -3.96
C ASP A 13 7.28 3.65 -2.62
N CYS A 14 6.59 4.79 -2.42
CA CYS A 14 5.69 5.05 -1.28
C CYS A 14 4.25 4.67 -1.63
N TRP A 15 4.02 3.37 -1.85
CA TRP A 15 2.69 2.79 -2.00
C TRP A 15 2.23 2.37 -0.60
N GLN A 16 1.38 3.18 0.02
CA GLN A 16 0.61 2.78 1.19
C GLN A 16 -0.86 2.84 0.82
N THR A 17 -1.62 1.80 1.18
CA THR A 17 -3.06 1.80 1.02
C THR A 17 -3.66 2.98 1.80
N PRO A 18 -4.50 3.84 1.19
CA PRO A 18 -5.19 4.89 1.93
C PRO A 18 -5.99 4.28 3.09
N LEU A 19 -5.83 4.83 4.30
CA LEU A 19 -6.40 4.26 5.53
C LEU A 19 -7.91 3.99 5.41
N TRP A 20 -8.67 4.97 4.92
CA TRP A 20 -10.13 4.84 4.78
C TRP A 20 -10.55 3.68 3.85
N LEU A 21 -9.72 3.36 2.85
CA LEU A 21 -9.99 2.26 1.92
C LEU A 21 -9.59 0.92 2.55
N PHE A 22 -8.46 0.89 3.26
CA PHE A 22 -8.04 -0.28 3.99
C PHE A 22 -9.08 -0.67 5.05
N ASP A 23 -9.52 0.29 5.88
CA ASP A 23 -10.51 0.05 6.94
C ASP A 23 -11.83 -0.48 6.38
N ALA A 24 -12.32 0.12 5.29
CA ALA A 24 -13.57 -0.32 4.66
C ALA A 24 -13.49 -1.77 4.16
N LEU A 25 -12.37 -2.12 3.52
CA LEU A 25 -12.16 -3.46 2.98
C LEU A 25 -11.83 -4.49 4.08
N ASP A 26 -11.10 -4.10 5.12
CA ASP A 26 -10.80 -4.96 6.26
C ASP A 26 -12.05 -5.32 7.04
N ILE A 27 -12.98 -4.38 7.23
CA ILE A 27 -14.30 -4.65 7.81
C ILE A 27 -15.10 -5.65 6.96
N GLU A 28 -15.03 -5.54 5.64
CA GLU A 28 -15.83 -6.36 4.73
C GLU A 28 -15.24 -7.78 4.53
N PHE A 29 -13.91 -7.90 4.49
CA PHE A 29 -13.22 -9.13 4.09
C PHE A 29 -12.28 -9.73 5.15
N GLY A 30 -11.83 -8.94 6.14
CA GLY A 30 -10.87 -9.34 7.17
C GLY A 30 -9.49 -9.63 6.58
N PHE A 31 -8.74 -8.61 6.17
CA PHE A 31 -7.46 -8.79 5.50
C PHE A 31 -6.38 -9.26 6.46
N TRP A 32 -5.83 -10.45 6.17
CA TRP A 32 -4.69 -11.00 6.88
C TRP A 32 -3.34 -10.44 6.37
N LEU A 33 -3.25 -10.00 5.11
CA LEU A 33 -1.95 -9.67 4.48
C LEU A 33 -2.04 -8.46 3.55
N ASP A 34 -1.26 -7.43 3.86
CA ASP A 34 -1.01 -6.30 2.97
C ASP A 34 0.22 -6.58 2.09
N SER A 35 0.02 -7.34 1.01
CA SER A 35 1.08 -7.59 0.01
C SER A 35 1.50 -6.32 -0.75
N ALA A 36 0.68 -5.27 -0.65
CA ALA A 36 0.90 -3.94 -1.17
C ALA A 36 1.45 -3.00 -0.06
N ALA A 37 2.22 -3.55 0.90
CA ALA A 37 3.06 -2.78 1.81
C ALA A 37 4.46 -3.38 2.01
N SER A 38 5.38 -2.53 2.47
CA SER A 38 6.64 -2.90 3.12
C SER A 38 6.44 -3.06 4.63
N ASP A 39 7.42 -3.65 5.33
CA ASP A 39 7.43 -3.76 6.79
C ASP A 39 7.21 -2.43 7.53
N LYS A 40 7.50 -1.29 6.89
CA LYS A 40 7.40 0.04 7.49
C LYS A 40 6.03 0.70 7.33
N ASN A 41 5.21 0.22 6.40
CA ASN A 41 3.92 0.83 6.07
C ASN A 41 2.78 -0.20 5.95
N ALA A 42 3.00 -1.42 6.42
CA ALA A 42 1.96 -2.43 6.53
C ALA A 42 0.89 -2.00 7.55
N LEU A 43 -0.37 -2.18 7.16
CA LEU A 43 -1.53 -1.86 8.01
C LEU A 43 -2.16 -3.12 8.66
N CYS A 44 -1.83 -4.31 8.16
CA CYS A 44 -2.20 -5.58 8.81
C CYS A 44 -1.37 -5.82 10.08
N ALA A 45 -1.96 -6.48 11.07
CA ALA A 45 -1.22 -7.01 12.22
C ALA A 45 -0.25 -8.14 11.76
N HIS A 46 0.96 -8.14 12.32
CA HIS A 46 1.97 -9.19 12.08
C HIS A 46 1.62 -10.53 12.74
#